data_AF-A0A2V7I2S4-F1
#
_entry.id   AF-A0A2V7I2S4-F1
#
_cell.length_a   1.000
_cell.length_b   1.000
_cell.length_c   1.000
_cell.angle_alpha   90.00
_cell.angle_beta   90.00
_cell.angle_gamma   90.00
#
_symmetry.space_group_name_H-M   'P 1'
#
loop_
_entity.id
_entity.type
_entity.pdbx_description
1 polymer ?
#
loop_
_entity_poly.entity_id
_entity_poly.type
_entity_poly.pdbx_seq_one_letter_code
_entity_poly.pdbx_strand_id
1 'polypeptide(L)'
;MTGAVWGVARNDLAVWLRSPAVIAAALLPALGMGVLVAVLTVSVGRQPVALVVQGEGRFAARMARLIRADTDAYLLEEMTAADAERAIGDQRVAAIIVVPEDFDARLARGDAVVDLYLNNVNIDIADDLRRAVTRSVAEFDAPQLGLLGELHGPSKGLLLPNPYRVAVAEHDLRETSVSFLQYQVIPIVVLIVISIGLLGTALLTARDFERGTAKMMVLSPAGRLPLVLGRLLGGTLITIALVAPLVGLGFLTRHIPYCAEESGAPLW
;
A
#
# COMPACT_ATOMS: atom_id res chain seq x y z
N MET A 1 -29.00 37.53 18.04
CA MET A 1 -27.87 36.57 18.03
C MET A 1 -27.54 36.09 16.62
N THR A 2 -28.53 35.69 15.81
CA THR A 2 -28.35 35.26 14.41
C THR A 2 -27.64 36.28 13.50
N GLY A 3 -27.94 37.58 13.63
CA GLY A 3 -27.28 38.62 12.83
C GLY A 3 -25.78 38.82 13.13
N ALA A 4 -25.37 38.65 14.39
CA ALA A 4 -23.97 38.76 14.78
C ALA A 4 -23.16 37.55 14.27
N VAL A 5 -23.72 36.35 14.35
CA VAL A 5 -23.11 35.13 13.79
C VAL A 5 -22.90 35.26 12.29
N TRP A 6 -23.92 35.73 11.56
CA TRP A 6 -23.80 35.94 10.11
C TRP A 6 -22.83 37.06 9.75
N GLY A 7 -22.78 38.13 10.56
CA GLY A 7 -21.83 39.22 10.38
C GLY A 7 -20.37 38.76 10.46
N VAL A 8 -20.05 37.96 11.49
CA VAL A 8 -18.71 37.36 11.65
C VAL A 8 -18.39 36.40 10.51
N ALA A 9 -19.31 35.49 10.17
CA ALA A 9 -19.09 34.53 9.09
C ALA A 9 -18.84 35.22 7.73
N ARG A 10 -19.63 36.26 7.41
CA ARG A 10 -19.46 37.03 6.18
C ARG A 10 -18.12 37.78 6.15
N ASN A 11 -17.72 38.35 7.29
CA ASN A 11 -16.44 39.03 7.41
C ASN A 11 -15.28 38.06 7.16
N ASP A 12 -15.28 36.90 7.82
CA ASP A 12 -14.20 35.92 7.70
C ASP A 12 -14.09 35.37 6.28
N LEU A 13 -15.23 35.08 5.64
CA LEU A 13 -15.26 34.65 4.24
C LEU A 13 -14.74 35.75 3.30
N ALA A 14 -15.11 37.01 3.55
CA ALA A 14 -14.63 38.13 2.73
C ALA A 14 -13.12 38.38 2.90
N VAL A 15 -12.58 38.24 4.11
CA VAL A 15 -11.14 38.34 4.38
C VAL A 15 -10.39 37.20 3.70
N TRP A 16 -10.91 35.98 3.80
CA TRP A 16 -10.33 34.79 3.17
C TRP A 16 -10.30 34.91 1.65
N LEU A 17 -11.43 35.26 1.01
CA LEU A 17 -11.54 35.44 -0.44
C LEU A 17 -10.63 36.53 -1.01
N ARG A 18 -10.26 37.52 -0.21
CA ARG A 18 -9.35 38.62 -0.60
C ARG A 18 -7.87 38.31 -0.38
N SER A 19 -7.55 37.17 0.24
CA SER A 19 -6.20 36.81 0.66
C SER A 19 -5.67 35.62 -0.17
N PRO A 20 -5.13 35.85 -1.38
CA PRO A 20 -4.71 34.76 -2.27
C PRO A 20 -3.63 33.85 -1.65
N ALA A 21 -2.77 34.40 -0.79
CA ALA A 21 -1.77 33.62 -0.06
C ALA A 21 -2.39 32.66 0.97
N VAL A 22 -3.48 33.04 1.63
CA VAL A 22 -4.19 32.19 2.61
C VAL A 22 -4.94 31.08 1.88
N ILE A 23 -5.58 31.40 0.75
CA ILE A 23 -6.22 30.42 -0.13
C ILE A 23 -5.18 29.41 -0.63
N ALA A 24 -4.04 29.88 -1.15
CA ALA A 24 -2.95 29.02 -1.60
C ALA A 24 -2.40 28.15 -0.46
N ALA A 25 -2.17 28.71 0.73
CA ALA A 25 -1.70 27.96 1.89
C ALA A 25 -2.69 26.88 2.37
N ALA A 26 -3.99 27.08 2.19
CA ALA A 26 -5.01 26.08 2.52
C ALA A 26 -5.15 25.02 1.41
N LEU A 27 -5.12 25.41 0.14
CA LEU A 27 -5.34 24.51 -0.99
C LEU A 27 -4.11 23.68 -1.34
N LEU A 28 -2.89 24.21 -1.22
CA LEU A 28 -1.67 23.50 -1.62
C LEU A 28 -1.48 22.17 -0.85
N PRO A 29 -1.62 22.10 0.48
CA PRO A 29 -1.55 20.84 1.21
C PRO A 29 -2.69 19.88 0.84
N ALA A 30 -3.91 20.39 0.64
CA ALA A 30 -5.07 19.57 0.27
C ALA A 30 -4.91 18.96 -1.13
N LEU A 31 -4.44 19.76 -2.10
CA LEU A 31 -4.11 19.30 -3.45
C LEU A 31 -2.94 18.32 -3.41
N GLY A 32 -1.89 18.62 -2.64
CA GLY A 32 -0.75 17.73 -2.44
C GLY A 32 -1.17 16.39 -1.85
N MET A 33 -2.06 16.40 -0.85
CA MET A 33 -2.64 15.18 -0.28
C MET A 33 -3.52 14.46 -1.30
N GLY A 34 -4.31 15.16 -2.10
CA GLY A 34 -5.11 14.58 -3.17
C GLY A 34 -4.25 13.87 -4.22
N VAL A 35 -3.16 14.51 -4.65
CA VAL A 35 -2.16 13.91 -5.56
C VAL A 35 -1.49 12.71 -4.90
N LEU A 36 -1.07 12.84 -3.63
CA LEU A 36 -0.46 11.74 -2.89
C LEU A 36 -1.40 10.54 -2.78
N VAL A 37 -2.66 10.76 -2.40
CA VAL A 37 -3.68 9.70 -2.35
C VAL A 37 -3.91 9.10 -3.72
N ALA A 38 -4.02 9.89 -4.78
CA ALA A 38 -4.18 9.36 -6.13
C ALA A 38 -2.99 8.48 -6.55
N VAL A 39 -1.75 8.92 -6.28
CA VAL A 39 -0.53 8.16 -6.56
C VAL A 39 -0.48 6.87 -5.72
N LEU A 40 -0.77 6.96 -4.42
CA LEU A 40 -0.80 5.80 -3.53
C LEU A 40 -1.88 4.79 -3.92
N THR A 41 -3.08 5.24 -4.28
CA THR A 41 -4.16 4.36 -4.74
C THR A 41 -3.77 3.59 -6.01
N VAL A 42 -3.14 4.27 -6.98
CA VAL A 42 -2.62 3.61 -8.19
C VAL A 42 -1.47 2.64 -7.85
N SER A 43 -0.65 2.97 -6.86
CA SER A 43 0.51 2.15 -6.45
C SER A 43 0.13 0.92 -5.63
N VAL A 44 -0.87 1.04 -4.75
CA VAL A 44 -1.34 -0.05 -3.87
C VAL A 44 -2.26 -1.01 -4.61
N GLY A 45 -3.08 -0.52 -5.56
CA GLY A 45 -4.04 -1.35 -6.30
C GLY A 45 -3.44 -2.30 -7.34
N ARG A 46 -2.11 -2.31 -7.54
CA ARG A 46 -1.43 -3.11 -8.56
C ARG A 46 -0.09 -3.61 -8.06
N GLN A 47 -0.10 -4.49 -7.06
CA GLN A 47 1.15 -5.13 -6.68
C GLN A 47 1.64 -6.06 -7.78
N PRO A 48 2.92 -5.94 -8.20
CA PRO A 48 3.51 -6.82 -9.17
C PRO A 48 3.60 -8.25 -8.61
N VAL A 49 3.18 -9.22 -9.42
CA VAL A 49 3.20 -10.65 -9.09
C VAL A 49 3.99 -11.37 -10.17
N ALA A 50 4.97 -12.18 -9.77
CA ALA A 50 5.73 -12.99 -10.71
C ALA A 50 4.92 -14.21 -11.12
N LEU A 51 4.78 -14.44 -12.42
CA LEU A 51 4.25 -15.69 -12.97
C LEU A 51 5.40 -16.50 -13.56
N VAL A 52 5.60 -17.70 -13.02
CA VAL A 52 6.60 -18.65 -13.49
C VAL A 52 5.87 -19.84 -14.11
N VAL A 53 5.96 -19.95 -15.44
CA VAL A 53 5.37 -21.07 -16.18
C VAL A 53 6.47 -22.03 -16.59
N GLN A 54 6.57 -23.17 -15.92
CA GLN A 54 7.56 -24.21 -16.22
C GLN A 54 6.99 -25.26 -17.19
N GLY A 55 5.68 -25.50 -17.16
CA GLY A 55 5.01 -26.49 -18.01
C GLY A 55 4.77 -26.01 -19.45
N GLU A 56 5.21 -26.80 -20.43
CA GLU A 56 4.96 -26.56 -21.87
C GLU A 56 3.63 -27.18 -22.36
N GLY A 57 2.89 -27.84 -21.47
CA GLY A 57 1.65 -28.54 -21.80
C GLY A 57 0.46 -27.62 -22.14
N ARG A 58 -0.58 -28.20 -22.76
CA ARG A 58 -1.77 -27.44 -23.18
C ARG A 58 -2.56 -26.94 -21.97
N PHE A 59 -2.56 -27.69 -20.87
CA PHE A 59 -3.27 -27.33 -19.65
C PHE A 59 -2.49 -26.30 -18.83
N ALA A 60 -1.16 -26.43 -18.72
CA ALA A 60 -0.29 -25.41 -18.14
C ALA A 60 -0.45 -24.06 -18.86
N ALA A 61 -0.41 -24.05 -20.21
CA ALA A 61 -0.61 -22.85 -21.01
C ALA A 61 -2.03 -22.24 -20.85
N ARG A 62 -3.04 -23.08 -20.58
CA ARG A 62 -4.40 -22.60 -20.28
C ARG A 62 -4.47 -21.98 -18.88
N MET A 63 -3.88 -22.60 -17.86
CA MET A 63 -3.82 -22.04 -16.50
C MET A 63 -3.12 -20.68 -16.51
N ALA A 64 -1.95 -20.59 -17.14
CA ALA A 64 -1.22 -19.33 -17.28
C ALA A 64 -2.05 -18.24 -17.99
N ARG A 65 -2.89 -18.60 -18.97
CA ARG A 65 -3.81 -17.64 -19.63
C ARG A 65 -4.93 -17.15 -18.71
N LEU A 66 -5.48 -18.01 -17.85
CA LEU A 66 -6.52 -17.62 -16.90
C LEU A 66 -5.96 -16.69 -15.84
N ILE A 67 -4.79 -17.01 -15.30
CA ILE A 67 -4.07 -16.13 -14.38
C ILE A 67 -3.80 -14.78 -15.06
N ARG A 68 -3.30 -14.75 -16.31
CA ARG A 68 -3.11 -13.50 -17.08
C ARG A 68 -4.40 -12.70 -17.32
N ALA A 69 -5.56 -13.35 -17.35
CA ALA A 69 -6.83 -12.68 -17.64
C ALA A 69 -7.40 -11.94 -16.41
N ASP A 70 -7.03 -12.31 -15.19
CA ASP A 70 -7.48 -11.66 -13.95
C ASP A 70 -6.66 -10.36 -13.69
N THR A 71 -6.85 -9.38 -14.57
CA THR A 71 -6.11 -8.10 -14.56
C THR A 71 -6.56 -7.17 -13.43
N ASP A 72 -7.72 -7.44 -12.82
CA ASP A 72 -8.26 -6.67 -11.70
C ASP A 72 -7.60 -7.05 -10.37
N ALA A 73 -6.97 -8.23 -10.29
CA ALA A 73 -6.35 -8.74 -9.08
C ALA A 73 -4.84 -8.49 -8.96
N TYR A 74 -4.10 -8.45 -10.08
CA TYR A 74 -2.64 -8.34 -10.05
C TYR A 74 -2.03 -7.74 -11.33
N LEU A 75 -0.84 -7.13 -11.18
CA LEU A 75 0.03 -6.77 -12.29
C LEU A 75 1.02 -7.92 -12.53
N LEU A 76 0.71 -8.81 -13.48
CA LEU A 76 1.54 -9.98 -13.72
C LEU A 76 2.78 -9.65 -14.55
N GLU A 77 3.94 -10.09 -14.07
CA GLU A 77 5.19 -10.11 -14.80
C GLU A 77 5.64 -11.56 -14.98
N GLU A 78 5.63 -12.03 -16.23
CA GLU A 78 6.13 -13.36 -16.56
C GLU A 78 7.66 -13.33 -16.57
N MET A 79 8.28 -14.19 -15.78
CA MET A 79 9.73 -14.21 -15.61
C MET A 79 10.24 -15.62 -15.32
N THR A 80 11.55 -15.82 -15.45
CA THR A 80 12.17 -17.11 -15.12
C THR A 80 12.11 -17.35 -13.62
N ALA A 81 12.16 -18.61 -13.18
CA ALA A 81 12.16 -18.93 -11.74
C ALA A 81 13.28 -18.18 -10.98
N ALA A 82 14.48 -18.13 -11.57
CA ALA A 82 15.62 -17.41 -11.00
C ALA A 82 15.43 -15.88 -10.95
N ASP A 83 14.71 -15.30 -11.92
CA ASP A 83 14.37 -13.88 -11.90
C ASP A 83 13.25 -13.56 -10.90
N ALA A 84 12.28 -14.47 -10.74
CA ALA A 84 11.18 -14.37 -9.77
C ALA A 84 11.70 -14.39 -8.34
N GLU A 85 12.64 -15.28 -8.05
CA GLU A 85 13.28 -15.35 -6.75
C GLU A 85 14.07 -14.07 -6.42
N ARG A 86 14.87 -13.58 -7.36
CA ARG A 86 15.56 -12.29 -7.20
C ARG A 86 14.56 -11.15 -7.02
N ALA A 87 13.47 -11.14 -7.80
CA ALA A 87 12.44 -10.13 -7.70
C ALA A 87 11.72 -10.14 -6.35
N ILE A 88 11.42 -11.31 -5.77
CA ILE A 88 10.75 -11.38 -4.46
C ILE A 88 11.71 -10.99 -3.32
N GLY A 89 12.98 -11.37 -3.43
CA GLY A 89 14.05 -10.95 -2.51
C GLY A 89 14.28 -9.44 -2.53
N ASP A 90 14.30 -8.84 -3.72
CA ASP A 90 14.40 -7.39 -3.92
C ASP A 90 13.11 -6.62 -3.54
N GLN A 91 12.05 -7.32 -3.10
CA GLN A 91 10.72 -6.75 -2.86
C GLN A 91 10.10 -6.07 -4.09
N ARG A 92 10.54 -6.47 -5.30
CA ARG A 92 9.97 -6.02 -6.58
C ARG A 92 8.67 -6.73 -6.94
N VAL A 93 8.41 -7.91 -6.36
CA VAL A 93 7.12 -8.61 -6.48
C VAL A 93 6.60 -9.02 -5.10
N ALA A 94 5.28 -9.05 -4.95
CA ALA A 94 4.61 -9.42 -3.70
C ALA A 94 4.44 -10.94 -3.53
N ALA A 95 4.43 -11.67 -4.65
CA ALA A 95 4.29 -13.12 -4.67
C ALA A 95 4.84 -13.73 -5.96
N ILE A 96 5.03 -15.05 -5.93
CA ILE A 96 5.35 -15.87 -7.09
C ILE A 96 4.26 -16.92 -7.25
N ILE A 97 3.67 -16.99 -8.44
CA ILE A 97 2.76 -18.07 -8.84
C ILE A 97 3.53 -19.00 -9.78
N VAL A 98 3.66 -20.27 -9.41
CA VAL A 98 4.37 -21.28 -10.22
C VAL A 98 3.37 -22.28 -10.79
N VAL A 99 3.39 -22.41 -12.12
CA VAL A 99 2.74 -23.52 -12.83
C VAL A 99 3.82 -24.55 -13.16
N PRO A 100 3.88 -25.68 -12.44
CA PRO A 100 5.01 -26.61 -12.50
C PRO A 100 5.12 -27.32 -13.86
N GLU A 101 6.31 -27.84 -14.15
CA GLU A 101 6.59 -28.55 -15.42
C GLU A 101 5.69 -29.78 -15.63
N ASP A 102 5.35 -30.47 -14.55
CA ASP A 102 4.57 -31.70 -14.56
C ASP A 102 3.06 -31.48 -14.40
N PHE A 103 2.61 -30.22 -14.50
CA PHE A 103 1.21 -29.83 -14.29
C PHE A 103 0.23 -30.65 -15.11
N ASP A 104 0.45 -30.82 -16.43
CA ASP A 104 -0.43 -31.60 -17.30
C ASP A 104 -0.47 -33.09 -16.92
N ALA A 105 0.67 -33.66 -16.48
CA ALA A 105 0.76 -35.06 -16.07
C ALA A 105 0.03 -35.29 -14.73
N ARG A 106 0.19 -34.37 -13.78
CA ARG A 106 -0.52 -34.37 -12.50
C ARG A 106 -2.02 -34.14 -12.68
N LEU A 107 -2.39 -33.29 -13.63
CA LEU A 107 -3.79 -33.04 -13.92
C LEU A 107 -4.50 -34.30 -14.40
N ALA A 108 -3.84 -35.11 -15.24
CA ALA A 108 -4.37 -36.39 -15.70
C ALA A 108 -4.54 -37.42 -14.56
N ARG A 109 -3.74 -37.31 -13.49
CA ARG A 109 -3.83 -38.13 -12.28
C ARG A 109 -4.81 -37.58 -11.23
N GLY A 110 -5.27 -36.34 -11.40
CA GLY A 110 -6.14 -35.65 -10.46
C GLY A 110 -5.44 -35.10 -9.21
N ASP A 111 -4.12 -34.83 -9.31
CA ASP A 111 -3.27 -34.33 -8.22
C ASP A 111 -2.48 -33.07 -8.62
N ALA A 112 -2.98 -32.30 -9.60
CA ALA A 112 -2.35 -31.05 -10.05
C ALA A 112 -2.33 -29.99 -8.94
N VAL A 113 -1.22 -29.25 -8.88
CA VAL A 113 -1.02 -28.18 -7.91
C VAL A 113 -0.45 -26.95 -8.62
N VAL A 114 -0.90 -25.77 -8.20
CA VAL A 114 -0.26 -24.48 -8.48
C VAL A 114 0.39 -24.02 -7.18
N ASP A 115 1.68 -23.71 -7.21
CA ASP A 115 2.39 -23.20 -6.03
C ASP A 115 2.26 -21.68 -5.96
N LEU A 116 1.93 -21.17 -4.78
CA LEU A 116 1.79 -19.75 -4.49
C LEU A 116 2.72 -19.40 -3.33
N TYR A 117 3.81 -18.69 -3.65
CA TYR A 117 4.76 -18.18 -2.68
C TYR A 117 4.41 -16.74 -2.31
N LEU A 118 4.08 -16.48 -1.05
CA LEU A 118 3.61 -15.19 -0.56
C LEU A 118 4.69 -14.51 0.28
N ASN A 119 5.11 -13.31 -0.12
CA ASN A 119 5.89 -12.43 0.76
C ASN A 119 4.95 -11.72 1.74
N ASN A 120 4.42 -12.48 2.69
CA ASN A 120 3.38 -12.20 3.70
C ASN A 120 3.70 -11.04 4.70
N VAL A 121 4.32 -9.96 4.21
CA VAL A 121 4.55 -8.68 4.90
C VAL A 121 3.24 -7.92 5.14
N ASN A 122 2.22 -8.14 4.33
CA ASN A 122 0.89 -7.60 4.53
C ASN A 122 -0.16 -8.70 4.30
N ILE A 123 -0.94 -9.00 5.34
CA ILE A 123 -1.93 -10.08 5.31
C ILE A 123 -3.09 -9.80 4.35
N ASP A 124 -3.51 -8.54 4.19
CA ASP A 124 -4.62 -8.18 3.30
C ASP A 124 -4.22 -8.43 1.84
N ILE A 125 -2.99 -8.06 1.48
CA ILE A 125 -2.41 -8.36 0.17
C ILE A 125 -2.33 -9.88 -0.05
N ALA A 126 -1.80 -10.61 0.93
CA ALA A 126 -1.67 -12.06 0.84
C ALA A 126 -3.03 -12.76 0.64
N ASP A 127 -4.06 -12.30 1.37
CA ASP A 127 -5.43 -12.79 1.27
C ASP A 127 -6.08 -12.44 -0.07
N ASP A 128 -5.83 -11.23 -0.60
CA ASP A 128 -6.30 -10.81 -1.93
C ASP A 128 -5.70 -11.68 -3.02
N LEU A 129 -4.39 -11.92 -2.98
CA LEU A 129 -3.70 -12.79 -3.92
C LEU A 129 -4.18 -14.25 -3.83
N ARG A 130 -4.31 -14.79 -2.62
CA ARG A 130 -4.87 -16.12 -2.38
C ARG A 130 -6.24 -16.27 -3.03
N ARG A 131 -7.13 -15.31 -2.78
CA ARG A 131 -8.49 -15.30 -3.34
C ARG A 131 -8.49 -15.27 -4.86
N ALA A 132 -7.63 -14.43 -5.45
CA ALA A 132 -7.55 -14.31 -6.90
C ALA A 132 -6.92 -15.54 -7.59
N VAL A 133 -5.90 -16.16 -7.01
CA VAL A 133 -5.35 -17.44 -7.51
C VAL A 133 -6.39 -18.55 -7.39
N THR A 134 -7.09 -18.64 -6.25
CA THR A 134 -8.17 -19.61 -6.04
C THR A 134 -9.30 -19.42 -7.07
N ARG A 135 -9.63 -18.16 -7.41
CA ARG A 135 -10.61 -17.84 -8.45
C ARG A 135 -10.16 -18.30 -9.84
N SER A 136 -8.90 -18.05 -10.21
CA SER A 136 -8.31 -18.52 -11.48
C SER A 136 -8.32 -20.05 -11.58
N VAL A 137 -8.01 -20.75 -10.49
CA VAL A 137 -8.09 -22.21 -10.40
C VAL A 137 -9.54 -22.70 -10.52
N ALA A 138 -10.48 -22.05 -9.84
CA ALA A 138 -11.90 -22.38 -9.95
C ALA A 138 -12.42 -22.19 -11.40
N GLU A 139 -11.95 -21.18 -12.12
CA GLU A 139 -12.28 -20.98 -13.54
C GLU A 139 -11.69 -22.06 -14.44
N PHE A 140 -10.48 -22.54 -14.11
CA PHE A 140 -9.86 -23.64 -14.84
C PHE A 140 -10.67 -24.93 -14.71
N ASP A 141 -11.06 -25.24 -13.48
CA ASP A 141 -11.82 -26.42 -13.08
C ASP A 141 -13.26 -26.38 -13.62
N ALA A 142 -13.93 -25.25 -13.47
CA ALA A 142 -15.28 -24.99 -13.91
C ALA A 142 -15.40 -23.57 -14.47
N PRO A 143 -15.30 -23.36 -15.80
CA PRO A 143 -15.31 -22.03 -16.42
C PRO A 143 -16.53 -21.17 -16.09
N GLN A 144 -17.64 -21.79 -15.70
CA GLN A 144 -18.88 -21.16 -15.26
C GLN A 144 -18.89 -20.69 -13.79
N LEU A 145 -17.87 -21.01 -13.00
CA LEU A 145 -17.68 -20.57 -11.61
C LEU A 145 -16.59 -19.51 -11.45
N GLY A 146 -15.85 -19.22 -12.53
CA GLY A 146 -14.82 -18.18 -12.58
C GLY A 146 -15.35 -16.77 -12.91
N LEU A 147 -14.47 -15.91 -13.41
CA LEU A 147 -14.77 -14.50 -13.75
C LEU A 147 -15.88 -14.39 -14.81
N LEU A 148 -15.94 -15.34 -15.74
CA LEU A 148 -17.03 -15.48 -16.72
C LEU A 148 -18.37 -15.91 -16.08
N GLY A 149 -18.36 -16.63 -14.97
CA GLY A 149 -19.56 -17.00 -14.22
C GLY A 149 -20.15 -15.85 -13.40
N GLU A 150 -19.28 -15.03 -12.81
CA GLU A 150 -19.67 -13.79 -12.13
C GLU A 150 -20.26 -12.77 -13.12
N LEU A 151 -19.68 -12.65 -14.32
CA LEU A 151 -20.16 -11.76 -15.39
C LEU A 151 -21.48 -12.21 -16.05
N HIS A 152 -21.73 -13.52 -16.16
CA HIS A 152 -22.93 -14.06 -16.83
C HIS A 152 -24.07 -14.46 -15.88
N GLY A 153 -23.92 -14.21 -14.58
CA GLY A 153 -24.91 -14.51 -13.55
C GLY A 153 -24.97 -16.01 -13.18
N PRO A 154 -25.52 -16.35 -12.01
CA PRO A 154 -25.51 -17.73 -11.51
C PRO A 154 -26.30 -18.64 -12.47
N SER A 155 -25.60 -19.50 -13.20
CA SER A 155 -26.21 -20.62 -13.90
C SER A 155 -26.85 -21.55 -12.87
N LYS A 156 -28.16 -21.36 -12.63
CA LYS A 156 -28.97 -22.20 -11.76
C LYS A 156 -28.79 -23.67 -12.14
N GLY A 157 -28.16 -24.45 -11.26
CA GLY A 157 -28.41 -25.88 -11.16
C GLY A 157 -27.50 -26.86 -11.89
N LEU A 158 -26.30 -26.49 -12.34
CA LEU A 158 -25.32 -27.50 -12.77
C LEU A 158 -24.25 -27.73 -11.69
N LEU A 159 -24.48 -28.74 -10.85
CA LEU A 159 -23.39 -29.46 -10.17
C LEU A 159 -22.74 -30.38 -11.20
N LEU A 160 -21.92 -29.81 -12.09
CA LEU A 160 -21.04 -30.62 -12.92
C LEU A 160 -19.97 -31.25 -12.02
N PRO A 161 -19.67 -32.55 -12.14
CA PRO A 161 -18.50 -33.13 -11.49
C PRO A 161 -17.28 -32.35 -11.97
N ASN A 162 -16.54 -31.74 -11.04
CA ASN A 162 -15.30 -31.04 -11.35
C ASN A 162 -14.33 -32.05 -12.00
N PRO A 163 -14.05 -31.94 -13.32
CA PRO A 163 -13.25 -32.95 -14.01
C PRO A 163 -11.76 -32.79 -13.69
N TYR A 164 -11.36 -31.63 -13.18
CA TYR A 164 -9.99 -31.29 -12.82
C TYR A 164 -9.92 -31.11 -11.31
N ARG A 165 -8.90 -31.67 -10.66
CA ARG A 165 -8.66 -31.44 -9.23
C ARG A 165 -7.34 -30.69 -9.15
N VAL A 166 -7.42 -29.37 -9.19
CA VAL A 166 -6.25 -28.50 -9.03
C VAL A 166 -6.29 -27.92 -7.62
N ALA A 167 -5.24 -28.14 -6.84
CA ALA A 167 -5.06 -27.52 -5.53
C ALA A 167 -4.09 -26.34 -5.62
N VAL A 168 -4.19 -25.41 -4.67
CA VAL A 168 -3.20 -24.34 -4.49
C VAL A 168 -2.33 -24.74 -3.29
N ALA A 169 -1.03 -24.89 -3.51
CA ALA A 169 -0.07 -25.08 -2.42
C ALA A 169 0.49 -23.72 -2.03
N GLU A 170 0.16 -23.28 -0.83
CA GLU A 170 0.57 -21.98 -0.33
C GLU A 170 1.83 -22.10 0.52
N HIS A 171 2.79 -21.23 0.23
CA HIS A 171 4.07 -21.16 0.93
C HIS A 171 4.31 -19.74 1.41
N ASP A 172 4.15 -19.53 2.72
CA ASP A 172 4.46 -18.25 3.35
C ASP A 172 5.98 -18.12 3.51
N LEU A 173 6.54 -17.08 2.90
CA LEU A 173 7.98 -16.83 2.85
C LEU A 173 8.57 -16.29 4.16
N ARG A 174 7.73 -15.78 5.07
CA ARG A 174 8.16 -15.28 6.38
C ARG A 174 7.42 -16.04 7.47
N GLU A 175 8.17 -16.43 8.51
CA GLU A 175 7.63 -17.16 9.67
C GLU A 175 6.60 -16.35 10.48
N THR A 176 6.66 -15.01 10.41
CA THR A 176 5.76 -14.12 11.14
C THR A 176 4.98 -13.25 10.16
N SER A 177 3.67 -13.44 10.12
CA SER A 177 2.75 -12.54 9.42
C SER A 177 2.65 -11.21 10.17
N VAL A 178 2.87 -10.09 9.47
CA VAL A 178 2.71 -8.76 10.06
C VAL A 178 1.23 -8.35 9.94
N SER A 179 0.60 -8.08 11.07
CA SER A 179 -0.79 -7.58 11.09
C SER A 179 -0.90 -6.22 10.38
N PHE A 180 -2.06 -5.95 9.77
CA PHE A 180 -2.34 -4.67 9.11
C PHE A 180 -2.03 -3.46 10.02
N LEU A 181 -2.39 -3.53 11.31
CA LEU A 181 -2.11 -2.45 12.27
C LEU A 181 -0.61 -2.20 12.47
N GLN A 182 0.19 -3.28 12.55
CA GLN A 182 1.65 -3.16 12.67
C GLN A 182 2.28 -2.63 11.38
N TYR A 183 1.79 -3.07 10.22
CA TYR A 183 2.20 -2.53 8.92
C TYR A 183 1.91 -1.02 8.80
N GLN A 184 0.77 -0.56 9.35
CA GLN A 184 0.34 0.83 9.29
C GLN A 184 1.08 1.76 10.29
N VAL A 185 1.89 1.24 11.22
CA VAL A 185 2.60 2.06 12.21
C VAL A 185 3.52 3.09 11.55
N ILE A 186 4.31 2.69 10.55
CA ILE A 186 5.25 3.57 9.85
C ILE A 186 4.54 4.77 9.20
N PRO A 187 3.54 4.58 8.32
CA PRO A 187 2.82 5.71 7.72
C PRO A 187 2.08 6.57 8.76
N ILE A 188 1.56 5.99 9.85
CA ILE A 188 0.95 6.76 10.94
C ILE A 188 1.98 7.66 11.63
N VAL A 189 3.17 7.14 11.95
CA VAL A 189 4.24 7.94 12.56
C VAL A 189 4.65 9.09 11.66
N VAL A 190 4.77 8.86 10.35
CA VAL A 190 5.06 9.92 9.36
C VAL A 190 3.97 11.00 9.39
N LEU A 191 2.69 10.60 9.42
CA LEU A 191 1.58 11.54 9.51
C LEU A 191 1.61 12.36 10.80
N ILE A 192 1.96 11.75 11.93
CA ILE A 192 2.12 12.43 13.21
C ILE A 192 3.26 13.44 13.14
N VAL A 193 4.43 13.07 12.58
CA VAL A 193 5.58 13.98 12.40
C VAL A 193 5.19 15.19 11.57
N ILE A 194 4.52 14.99 10.44
CA ILE A 194 4.07 16.08 9.56
C ILE A 194 3.06 16.97 10.29
N SER A 195 2.10 16.38 11.00
CA SER A 195 1.05 17.12 11.70
C SER A 195 1.61 17.98 12.83
N ILE A 196 2.44 17.40 13.70
CA ILE A 196 3.09 18.11 14.81
C ILE A 196 4.02 19.19 14.27
N GLY A 197 4.84 18.86 13.26
CA GLY A 197 5.78 19.80 12.66
C GLY A 197 5.08 21.00 12.04
N LEU A 198 4.06 20.76 11.21
CA LEU A 198 3.31 21.81 10.52
C LEU A 198 2.48 22.66 11.50
N LEU A 199 1.59 22.03 12.27
CA LEU A 199 0.68 22.75 13.17
C LEU A 199 1.45 23.41 14.32
N GLY A 200 2.44 22.72 14.90
CA GLY A 200 3.28 23.26 15.96
C GLY A 200 4.06 24.49 15.50
N THR A 201 4.71 24.42 14.34
CA THR A 201 5.46 25.55 13.77
C THR A 201 4.54 26.71 13.41
N ALA A 202 3.34 26.43 12.86
CA ALA A 202 2.33 27.45 12.55
C ALA A 202 1.81 28.17 13.81
N LEU A 203 1.47 27.43 14.86
CA LEU A 203 1.02 28.00 16.15
C LEU A 203 2.10 28.86 16.83
N LEU A 204 3.34 28.37 16.83
CA LEU A 204 4.47 29.17 17.32
C LEU A 204 4.66 30.43 16.48
N THR A 205 4.32 30.40 15.19
CA THR A 205 4.40 31.58 14.31
C THR A 205 3.30 32.57 14.65
N ALA A 206 2.06 32.10 14.81
CA ALA A 206 0.95 32.93 15.26
C ALA A 206 1.27 33.60 16.62
N ARG A 207 1.83 32.85 17.56
CA ARG A 207 2.27 33.39 18.86
C ARG A 207 3.33 34.49 18.75
N ASP A 208 4.22 34.42 17.77
CA ASP A 208 5.19 35.50 17.55
C ASP A 208 4.53 36.78 17.03
N PHE A 209 3.44 36.66 16.27
CA PHE A 209 2.64 37.81 15.86
C PHE A 209 1.85 38.40 17.03
N GLU A 210 1.20 37.55 17.83
CA GLU A 210 0.44 37.96 19.02
C GLU A 210 1.31 38.67 20.05
N ARG A 211 2.52 38.15 20.29
CA ARG A 211 3.48 38.74 21.25
C ARG A 211 4.27 39.92 20.68
N GLY A 212 4.10 40.25 19.40
CA GLY A 212 4.85 41.30 18.72
C GLY A 212 6.32 40.94 18.42
N THR A 213 6.77 39.74 18.74
CA THR A 213 8.13 39.24 18.47
C THR A 213 8.44 39.22 16.98
N ALA A 214 7.44 38.93 16.13
CA ALA A 214 7.60 38.92 14.68
C ALA A 214 8.15 40.27 14.15
N LYS A 215 7.69 41.39 14.71
CA LYS A 215 8.17 42.74 14.33
C LYS A 215 9.63 42.95 14.75
N MET A 216 10.00 42.47 15.94
CA MET A 216 11.37 42.56 16.45
C MET A 216 12.34 41.72 15.61
N MET A 217 11.93 40.54 15.16
CA MET A 217 12.77 39.69 14.29
C MET A 217 13.02 40.33 12.93
N VAL A 218 12.01 40.98 12.34
CA VAL A 218 12.15 41.68 11.04
C VAL A 218 13.04 42.93 11.13
N LEU A 219 13.08 43.58 12.30
CA LEU A 219 13.95 44.72 12.57
C LEU A 219 15.37 44.32 12.99
N SER A 220 15.60 43.03 13.24
CA SER A 220 16.92 42.54 13.62
C SER A 220 17.91 42.66 12.45
N PRO A 221 19.22 42.80 12.71
CA PRO A 221 20.24 42.80 11.66
C PRO A 221 20.41 41.43 10.99
N ALA A 222 19.70 40.39 11.44
CA ALA A 222 19.75 39.07 10.84
C ALA A 222 19.07 39.04 9.47
N GLY A 223 19.67 38.32 8.52
CA GLY A 223 19.05 38.09 7.22
C GLY A 223 17.76 37.26 7.31
N ARG A 224 16.92 37.35 6.28
CA ARG A 224 15.66 36.58 6.19
C ARG A 224 15.85 35.07 6.25
N LEU A 225 16.89 34.55 5.57
CA LEU A 225 17.17 33.12 5.50
C LEU A 225 17.51 32.50 6.88
N PRO A 226 18.44 33.06 7.68
CA PRO A 226 18.69 32.59 9.04
C PRO A 226 17.45 32.50 9.93
N LEU A 227 16.53 33.48 9.84
CA LEU A 227 15.28 33.48 10.62
C LEU A 227 14.37 32.31 10.23
N VAL A 228 14.23 32.05 8.91
CA VAL A 228 13.42 30.94 8.40
C VAL A 228 14.08 29.59 8.75
N LEU A 229 15.38 29.43 8.53
CA LEU A 229 16.09 28.18 8.83
C LEU A 229 16.10 27.88 10.33
N GLY A 230 16.33 28.89 11.18
CA GLY A 230 16.24 28.73 12.63
C GLY A 230 14.86 28.31 13.09
N ARG A 231 13.81 28.85 12.45
CA ARG A 231 12.42 28.48 12.70
C ARG A 231 12.14 27.03 12.31
N LEU A 232 12.58 26.60 11.12
CA LEU A 232 12.43 25.22 10.65
C LEU A 232 13.20 24.25 11.54
N LEU A 233 14.45 24.55 11.86
CA LEU A 233 15.28 23.72 12.75
C LEU A 233 14.63 23.57 14.13
N GLY A 234 14.13 24.66 14.72
CA GLY A 234 13.43 24.61 16.00
C GLY A 234 12.18 23.73 15.94
N GLY A 235 11.36 23.89 14.88
CA GLY A 235 10.19 23.04 14.65
C GLY A 235 10.54 21.55 14.50
N THR A 236 11.59 21.24 13.74
CA THR A 236 12.09 19.86 13.57
C THR A 236 12.59 19.27 14.89
N LEU A 237 13.38 20.00 15.67
CA LEU A 237 13.90 19.53 16.96
C LEU A 237 12.77 19.25 17.96
N ILE A 238 11.76 20.13 18.03
CA ILE A 238 10.57 19.91 18.87
C ILE A 238 9.83 18.66 18.41
N THR A 239 9.65 18.48 17.10
CA THR A 239 8.96 17.31 16.54
C THR A 239 9.72 16.02 16.87
N ILE A 240 11.05 16.00 16.71
CA ILE A 240 11.89 14.86 17.08
C ILE A 240 11.73 14.56 18.57
N ALA A 241 11.81 15.57 19.44
CA ALA A 241 11.69 15.39 20.89
C ALA A 241 10.32 14.78 21.29
N LEU A 242 9.25 15.13 20.58
CA LEU A 242 7.90 14.60 20.85
C LEU A 242 7.68 13.20 20.26
N VAL A 243 8.26 12.90 19.10
CA VAL A 243 8.04 11.63 18.38
C VAL A 243 9.03 10.54 18.80
N ALA A 244 10.25 10.89 19.21
CA ALA A 244 11.27 9.93 19.61
C ALA A 244 10.80 8.95 20.73
N PRO A 245 10.08 9.38 21.78
CA PRO A 245 9.54 8.46 22.78
C PRO A 245 8.52 7.47 22.20
N LEU A 246 7.67 7.92 21.26
CA LEU A 246 6.67 7.09 20.61
C LEU A 246 7.33 5.98 19.78
N VAL A 247 8.33 6.35 18.97
CA VAL A 247 9.10 5.39 18.17
C VAL A 247 9.90 4.43 19.06
N GLY A 248 10.53 4.95 20.11
CA GLY A 248 11.27 4.14 21.09
C GLY A 248 10.38 3.12 21.79
N LEU A 249 9.16 3.50 22.17
CA LEU A 249 8.19 2.59 22.79
C LEU A 249 7.69 1.54 21.79
N GLY A 250 7.42 1.91 20.54
CA GLY A 250 7.04 0.97 19.48
C GLY A 250 8.11 -0.07 19.16
N PHE A 251 9.38 0.33 19.24
CA PHE A 251 10.52 -0.59 19.12
C PHE A 251 10.59 -1.56 20.30
N LEU A 252 10.45 -1.05 21.53
CA LEU A 252 10.54 -1.84 22.76
C LEU A 252 9.41 -2.87 22.88
N THR A 253 8.21 -2.53 22.42
CA THR A 253 7.04 -3.43 22.42
C THR A 253 6.96 -4.36 21.20
N ARG A 254 7.98 -4.37 20.33
CA ARG A 254 8.03 -5.12 19.06
C ARG A 254 6.80 -4.92 18.15
N HIS A 255 6.15 -3.76 18.21
CA HIS A 255 5.05 -3.43 17.31
C HIS A 255 5.53 -2.93 15.96
N ILE A 256 6.80 -2.51 15.86
CA ILE A 256 7.44 -2.17 14.59
C ILE A 256 8.03 -3.47 14.01
N PRO A 257 7.56 -3.92 12.83
CA PRO A 257 8.07 -5.14 12.20
C PRO A 257 9.55 -4.97 11.85
N TYR A 258 10.34 -6.00 12.17
CA TYR A 258 11.76 -6.07 11.83
C TYR A 258 11.94 -6.74 10.47
N CYS A 259 12.89 -6.24 9.67
CA CYS A 259 13.30 -6.92 8.45
C CYS A 259 14.05 -8.20 8.85
N ALA A 260 13.45 -9.37 8.60
CA ALA A 260 14.20 -10.61 8.44
C ALA A 260 14.91 -10.56 7.08
N GLU A 261 16.19 -10.92 7.09
CA GLU A 261 17.16 -10.69 6.00
C GLU A 261 17.05 -11.70 4.85
N GLU A 262 16.31 -12.80 5.04
CA GLU A 262 16.16 -13.88 4.05
C GLU A 262 14.69 -14.06 3.65
N SER A 263 14.44 -14.16 2.34
CA SER A 263 13.11 -14.34 1.76
C SER A 263 12.57 -15.77 1.88
N GLY A 264 13.37 -16.75 2.32
CA GLY A 264 12.96 -18.15 2.47
C GLY A 264 12.40 -18.82 1.20
N ALA A 265 12.47 -18.16 0.04
CA ALA A 265 11.92 -18.65 -1.21
C ALA A 265 12.77 -19.81 -1.74
N PRO A 266 12.15 -20.88 -2.25
CA PRO A 266 12.90 -21.94 -2.90
C PRO A 266 13.52 -21.43 -4.19
N LEU A 267 14.71 -21.94 -4.49
CA LEU A 267 15.52 -21.58 -5.66
C LEU A 267 15.01 -22.27 -6.97
N TRP A 268 13.75 -22.75 -7.00
CA TRP A 268 13.18 -23.57 -8.08
C TRP A 268 11.66 -23.82 -7.98
#